data_AF-A0A818AK10-F1
#
_entry.id   AF-A0A818AK10-F1
#
_cell.length_a   1.000
_cell.length_b   1.000
_cell.length_c   1.000
_cell.angle_alpha   90.00
_cell.angle_beta   90.00
_cell.angle_gamma   90.00
#
_symmetry.space_group_name_H-M   'P 1'
#
loop_
_entity.id
_entity.type
_entity.pdbx_description
1 polymer ?
#
loop_
_entity_poly.entity_id
_entity_poly.type
_entity_poly.pdbx_seq_one_letter_code
_entity_poly.pdbx_strand_id
1 'polypeptide(L)'
;MHQKELETDREKLKKLSVDHRNLLPDLSEAEAKLRQIIEEKSNQEQKNAEQDFKIAEQNFETAKRSFDFGKNAFDKMNEFIIANPTASVVGFDTKQRMIEARENAVKTAENNLKFRPDLIIKRQKDHETAMYNRIEAEKTLENLEKTNSN
;
A
#
# COMPACT_ATOMS: atom_id res chain seq x y z
N MET A 1 24.56 -51.22 36.03
CA MET A 1 24.06 -49.84 36.17
C MET A 1 23.80 -49.21 34.81
N HIS A 2 24.78 -49.17 33.90
CA HIS A 2 24.63 -48.59 32.55
C HIS A 2 23.45 -49.06 31.69
N GLN A 3 23.06 -50.33 31.77
CA GLN A 3 21.99 -50.86 30.92
C GLN A 3 20.61 -50.28 31.26
N LYS A 4 20.35 -50.03 32.56
CA LYS A 4 19.13 -49.35 33.03
C LYS A 4 19.12 -47.86 32.69
N GLU A 5 20.27 -47.21 32.73
CA GLU A 5 20.42 -45.80 32.34
C GLU A 5 20.12 -45.62 30.85
N LEU A 6 20.69 -46.49 30.00
CA LEU A 6 20.42 -46.50 28.55
C LEU A 6 18.94 -46.77 28.21
N GLU A 7 18.26 -47.65 28.94
CA GLU A 7 16.82 -47.89 28.80
C GLU A 7 16.01 -46.64 29.14
N THR A 8 16.34 -46.00 30.25
CA THR A 8 15.68 -44.77 30.73
C THR A 8 15.85 -43.64 29.72
N ASP A 9 17.05 -43.47 29.17
CA ASP A 9 17.33 -42.42 28.19
C ASP A 9 16.65 -42.70 26.84
N ARG A 10 16.54 -43.98 26.45
CA ARG A 10 15.77 -44.37 25.26
C ARG A 10 14.28 -44.07 25.40
N GLU A 11 13.69 -44.28 26.57
CA GLU A 11 12.30 -43.91 26.84
C GLU A 11 12.09 -42.40 26.82
N LYS A 12 12.99 -41.62 27.42
CA LYS A 12 12.95 -40.15 27.35
C LYS A 12 13.01 -39.63 25.93
N LEU A 13 13.92 -40.15 25.10
CA LEU A 13 14.05 -39.76 23.69
C LEU A 13 12.79 -40.08 22.89
N LYS A 14 12.17 -41.25 23.13
CA LYS A 14 10.88 -41.58 22.52
C LYS A 14 9.80 -40.59 22.92
N LYS A 15 9.71 -40.23 24.21
CA LYS A 15 8.73 -39.27 24.71
C LYS A 15 8.93 -37.89 24.09
N LEU A 16 10.16 -37.38 24.07
CA LEU A 16 10.52 -36.12 23.40
C LEU A 16 10.18 -36.13 21.91
N SER A 17 10.42 -37.24 21.21
CA SER A 17 10.04 -37.39 19.80
C SER A 17 8.52 -37.37 19.57
N VAL A 18 7.74 -37.92 20.50
CA VAL A 18 6.26 -37.87 20.44
C VAL A 18 5.76 -36.47 20.77
N ASP A 19 6.26 -35.86 21.85
CA ASP A 19 5.89 -34.50 22.26
C ASP A 19 6.19 -33.49 21.14
N HIS A 20 7.35 -33.61 20.49
CA HIS A 20 7.72 -32.76 19.36
C HIS A 20 6.78 -32.94 18.16
N ARG A 21 6.42 -34.19 17.82
CA ARG A 21 5.47 -34.48 16.73
C ARG A 21 4.08 -33.91 17.01
N ASN A 22 3.64 -33.93 18.27
CA ASN A 22 2.35 -33.39 18.65
C ASN A 22 2.30 -31.84 18.59
N LEU A 23 3.44 -31.16 18.77
CA LEU A 23 3.53 -29.69 18.71
C LEU A 23 3.65 -29.12 17.29
N LEU A 24 4.11 -29.92 16.33
CA LEU A 24 4.29 -29.48 14.93
C LEU A 24 2.99 -29.00 14.26
N PRO A 25 1.85 -29.71 14.38
CA PRO A 25 0.58 -29.26 13.80
C PRO A 25 0.13 -27.89 14.31
N ASP A 26 0.18 -27.67 15.63
CA ASP A 26 -0.24 -26.40 16.24
C ASP A 26 0.61 -25.21 15.76
N LEU A 27 1.92 -25.42 15.62
CA LEU A 27 2.84 -24.41 15.11
C LEU A 27 2.58 -24.11 13.62
N SER A 28 2.37 -25.14 12.80
CA SER A 28 2.07 -24.97 11.38
C SER A 28 0.70 -24.33 11.14
N GLU A 29 -0.31 -24.65 11.95
CA GLU A 29 -1.62 -23.98 11.90
C GLU A 29 -1.51 -22.50 12.28
N ALA A 30 -0.74 -22.17 13.33
CA ALA A 30 -0.48 -20.79 13.71
C ALA A 30 0.27 -20.02 12.60
N GLU A 31 1.23 -20.65 11.95
CA GLU A 31 1.96 -20.07 10.82
C GLU A 31 1.03 -19.80 9.62
N ALA A 32 0.15 -20.74 9.27
CA ALA A 32 -0.83 -20.57 8.21
C ALA A 32 -1.76 -19.38 8.48
N LYS A 33 -2.28 -19.26 9.71
CA LYS A 33 -3.10 -18.11 10.14
C LYS A 33 -2.34 -16.79 10.05
N LEU A 34 -1.08 -16.74 10.46
CA LEU A 34 -0.25 -15.54 10.35
C LEU A 34 -0.06 -15.13 8.89
N ARG A 35 0.17 -16.09 7.98
CA ARG A 35 0.32 -15.81 6.55
C ARG A 35 -0.97 -15.32 5.91
N GLN A 36 -2.12 -15.86 6.32
CA GLN A 36 -3.43 -15.34 5.91
C GLN A 36 -3.61 -13.87 6.33
N ILE A 37 -3.30 -13.53 7.59
CA ILE A 37 -3.39 -12.14 8.08
C ILE A 37 -2.46 -11.20 7.28
N ILE A 38 -1.26 -11.66 6.92
CA ILE A 38 -0.31 -10.89 6.11
C ILE A 38 -0.88 -10.65 4.70
N GLU A 39 -1.46 -11.66 4.06
CA GLU A 39 -2.10 -11.52 2.76
C GLU A 39 -3.27 -10.52 2.80
N GLU A 40 -4.15 -10.65 3.78
CA GLU A 40 -5.30 -9.75 3.97
C GLU A 40 -4.86 -8.29 4.15
N LYS A 41 -3.85 -8.06 4.99
CA LYS A 41 -3.25 -6.73 5.17
C LYS A 41 -2.65 -6.19 3.89
N SER A 42 -1.90 -7.02 3.15
CA SER A 42 -1.28 -6.59 1.90
C SER A 42 -2.32 -6.23 0.83
N ASN A 43 -3.41 -6.99 0.74
CA ASN A 43 -4.53 -6.67 -0.16
C ASN A 43 -5.18 -5.33 0.22
N GLN A 44 -5.37 -5.07 1.52
CA GLN A 44 -5.91 -3.79 1.98
C GLN A 44 -4.97 -2.63 1.65
N GLU A 45 -3.65 -2.80 1.81
CA GLU A 45 -2.66 -1.79 1.44
C GLU A 45 -2.65 -1.51 -0.07
N GLN A 46 -2.84 -2.53 -0.91
CA GLN A 46 -3.02 -2.36 -2.35
C GLN A 46 -4.27 -1.52 -2.66
N LYS A 47 -5.42 -1.88 -2.11
CA LYS A 47 -6.68 -1.14 -2.30
C LYS A 47 -6.58 0.31 -1.84
N ASN A 48 -5.91 0.55 -0.72
CA ASN A 48 -5.67 1.90 -0.21
C ASN A 48 -4.80 2.70 -1.20
N ALA A 49 -3.73 2.11 -1.73
CA ALA A 49 -2.88 2.78 -2.72
C ALA A 49 -3.63 3.13 -4.02
N GLU A 50 -4.52 2.25 -4.49
CA GLU A 50 -5.39 2.50 -5.65
C GLU A 50 -6.40 3.63 -5.40
N GLN A 51 -7.02 3.67 -4.22
CA GLN A 51 -7.93 4.75 -3.83
C GLN A 51 -7.19 6.08 -3.70
N ASP A 52 -6.02 6.07 -3.05
CA ASP A 52 -5.15 7.22 -2.90
C ASP A 52 -4.73 7.78 -4.26
N PHE A 53 -4.42 6.93 -5.24
CA PHE A 53 -4.12 7.36 -6.60
C PHE A 53 -5.30 8.10 -7.25
N LYS A 54 -6.51 7.53 -7.17
CA LYS A 54 -7.73 8.18 -7.71
C LYS A 54 -7.99 9.54 -7.08
N ILE A 55 -7.81 9.66 -5.76
CA ILE A 55 -7.96 10.94 -5.05
C ILE A 55 -6.93 11.95 -5.55
N ALA A 56 -5.68 11.53 -5.75
CA ALA A 56 -4.63 12.41 -6.25
C ALA A 56 -4.88 12.86 -7.69
N GLU A 57 -5.36 11.98 -8.57
CA GLU A 57 -5.78 12.35 -9.93
C GLU A 57 -6.89 13.39 -9.90
N GLN A 58 -7.94 13.15 -9.10
CA GLN A 58 -9.04 14.10 -8.95
C GLN A 58 -8.58 15.47 -8.43
N ASN A 59 -7.67 15.48 -7.45
CA ASN A 59 -7.11 16.71 -6.91
C ASN A 59 -6.27 17.46 -7.95
N PHE A 60 -5.45 16.76 -8.73
CA PHE A 60 -4.66 17.34 -9.80
C PHE A 60 -5.56 17.96 -10.88
N GLU A 61 -6.56 17.22 -11.36
CA GLU A 61 -7.53 17.72 -12.34
C GLU A 61 -8.30 18.94 -11.84
N THR A 62 -8.69 18.95 -10.57
CA THR A 62 -9.42 20.06 -9.95
C THR A 62 -8.54 21.29 -9.80
N ALA A 63 -7.28 21.11 -9.37
CA ALA A 63 -6.30 22.20 -9.27
C ALA A 63 -6.03 22.80 -10.66
N LYS A 64 -5.84 21.95 -11.67
CA LYS A 64 -5.58 22.37 -13.05
C LYS A 64 -6.74 23.16 -13.64
N ARG A 65 -7.98 22.66 -13.53
CA ARG A 65 -9.18 23.40 -13.99
C ARG A 65 -9.32 24.76 -13.29
N SER A 66 -9.06 24.80 -11.98
CA SER A 66 -9.14 26.05 -11.20
C SER A 66 -8.07 27.05 -11.63
N PHE A 67 -6.86 26.57 -11.93
CA PHE A 67 -5.80 27.39 -12.50
C PHE A 67 -6.17 27.93 -13.89
N ASP A 68 -6.61 27.06 -14.80
CA ASP A 68 -6.98 27.44 -16.17
C ASP A 68 -8.12 28.46 -16.19
N PHE A 69 -9.14 28.27 -15.34
CA PHE A 69 -10.23 29.23 -15.18
C PHE A 69 -9.72 30.58 -14.68
N GLY A 70 -8.89 30.56 -13.62
CA GLY A 70 -8.29 31.77 -13.07
C GLY A 70 -7.45 32.51 -14.10
N LYS A 71 -6.61 31.78 -14.86
CA LYS A 71 -5.70 32.32 -15.85
C LYS A 71 -6.46 32.97 -17.01
N ASN A 72 -7.47 32.28 -17.54
CA ASN A 72 -8.36 32.84 -18.56
C ASN A 72 -9.07 34.13 -18.10
N ALA A 73 -9.54 34.17 -16.84
CA ALA A 73 -10.18 35.37 -16.30
C ALA A 73 -9.18 36.54 -16.16
N PHE A 74 -7.95 36.26 -15.75
CA PHE A 74 -6.88 37.24 -15.65
C PHE A 74 -6.48 37.78 -17.03
N ASP A 75 -6.30 36.91 -18.01
CA ASP A 75 -5.88 37.29 -19.37
C ASP A 75 -6.96 38.13 -20.06
N LYS A 76 -8.25 37.76 -19.95
CA LYS A 76 -9.37 38.58 -20.44
C LYS A 76 -9.44 39.97 -19.79
N MET A 77 -9.11 40.05 -18.49
CA MET A 77 -9.06 41.33 -17.80
C MET A 77 -7.95 42.21 -18.36
N ASN A 78 -6.78 41.63 -18.64
CA ASN A 78 -5.66 42.35 -19.23
C ASN A 78 -5.98 42.85 -20.65
N GLU A 79 -6.61 42.02 -21.47
CA GLU A 79 -7.10 42.42 -22.80
C GLU A 79 -8.06 43.61 -22.71
N PHE A 80 -8.99 43.59 -21.75
CA PHE A 80 -9.92 44.70 -21.52
C PHE A 80 -9.21 46.00 -21.12
N ILE A 81 -8.20 45.93 -20.24
CA ILE A 81 -7.40 47.10 -19.83
C ILE A 81 -6.65 47.69 -21.02
N ILE A 82 -6.00 46.84 -21.83
CA ILE A 82 -5.25 47.26 -23.01
C ILE A 82 -6.18 47.98 -23.99
N ALA A 83 -7.39 47.46 -24.19
CA ALA A 83 -8.40 48.06 -25.07
C ALA A 83 -9.03 49.34 -24.49
N ASN A 84 -8.98 49.55 -23.16
CA ASN A 84 -9.60 50.69 -22.47
C ASN A 84 -8.60 51.34 -21.49
N PRO A 85 -7.61 52.11 -21.97
CA PRO A 85 -6.49 52.60 -21.14
C PRO A 85 -6.91 53.53 -19.99
N THR A 86 -8.10 54.11 -20.06
CA THR A 86 -8.68 54.96 -19.01
C THR A 86 -9.39 54.17 -17.92
N ALA A 87 -9.62 52.86 -18.12
CA ALA A 87 -10.23 51.98 -17.13
C ALA A 87 -9.20 51.63 -16.04
N SER A 88 -9.54 51.93 -14.78
CA SER A 88 -8.72 51.53 -13.63
C SER A 88 -9.09 50.13 -13.17
N VAL A 89 -8.09 49.27 -13.01
CA VAL A 89 -8.29 47.92 -12.50
C VAL A 89 -7.82 47.81 -11.06
N VAL A 90 -8.80 47.66 -10.17
CA VAL A 90 -8.57 47.42 -8.75
C VAL A 90 -8.11 45.98 -8.54
N GLY A 91 -7.00 45.82 -7.80
CA GLY A 91 -6.56 44.52 -7.29
C GLY A 91 -5.81 43.64 -8.30
N PHE A 92 -5.15 44.22 -9.31
CA PHE A 92 -4.30 43.48 -10.27
C PHE A 92 -3.25 42.61 -9.55
N ASP A 93 -2.46 43.19 -8.64
CA ASP A 93 -1.42 42.46 -7.88
C ASP A 93 -1.99 41.30 -7.04
N THR A 94 -3.19 41.49 -6.47
CA THR A 94 -3.87 40.45 -5.72
C THR A 94 -4.30 39.31 -6.65
N LYS A 95 -4.83 39.63 -7.84
CA LYS A 95 -5.21 38.62 -8.83
C LYS A 95 -4.00 37.87 -9.38
N GLN A 96 -2.90 38.56 -9.67
CA GLN A 96 -1.65 37.94 -10.08
C GLN A 96 -1.12 36.96 -9.02
N ARG A 97 -1.04 37.39 -7.75
CA ARG A 97 -0.65 36.49 -6.64
C ARG A 97 -1.57 35.28 -6.49
N MET A 98 -2.86 35.43 -6.76
CA MET A 98 -3.80 34.30 -6.75
C MET A 98 -3.54 33.31 -7.89
N ILE A 99 -3.09 33.76 -9.06
CA ILE A 99 -2.69 32.88 -10.16
C ILE A 99 -1.42 32.11 -9.80
N GLU A 100 -0.40 32.80 -9.29
CA GLU A 100 0.85 32.19 -8.84
C GLU A 100 0.61 31.14 -7.74
N ALA A 101 -0.27 31.43 -6.78
CA ALA A 101 -0.67 30.48 -5.74
C ALA A 101 -1.37 29.24 -6.33
N ARG A 102 -2.22 29.40 -7.34
CA ARG A 102 -2.89 28.29 -8.03
C ARG A 102 -1.92 27.46 -8.86
N GLU A 103 -0.95 28.11 -9.52
CA GLU A 103 0.12 27.42 -10.24
C GLU A 103 0.94 26.52 -9.30
N ASN A 104 1.28 27.03 -8.12
CA ASN A 104 1.96 26.25 -7.08
C ASN A 104 1.11 25.09 -6.56
N ALA A 105 -0.21 25.27 -6.44
CA ALA A 105 -1.13 24.20 -6.07
C ALA A 105 -1.15 23.08 -7.14
N VAL A 106 -1.14 23.43 -8.43
CA VAL A 106 -1.04 22.45 -9.54
C VAL A 106 0.28 21.68 -9.46
N LYS A 107 1.41 22.38 -9.33
CA LYS A 107 2.74 21.74 -9.19
C LYS A 107 2.80 20.79 -7.99
N THR A 108 2.20 21.19 -6.87
CA THR A 108 2.13 20.35 -5.67
C THR A 108 1.29 19.10 -5.91
N ALA A 109 0.12 19.25 -6.54
CA ALA A 109 -0.75 18.13 -6.87
C ALA A 109 -0.11 17.16 -7.89
N GLU A 110 0.60 17.68 -8.89
CA GLU A 110 1.35 16.92 -9.88
C GLU A 110 2.47 16.09 -9.23
N ASN A 111 3.28 16.73 -8.37
CA ASN A 111 4.33 16.05 -7.63
C ASN A 111 3.76 14.95 -6.73
N ASN A 112 2.61 15.19 -6.11
CA ASN A 112 1.90 14.21 -5.29
C ASN A 112 1.37 13.02 -6.10
N LEU A 113 1.04 13.22 -7.38
CA LEU A 113 0.55 12.16 -8.26
C LEU A 113 1.70 11.30 -8.80
N LYS A 114 2.85 11.91 -9.09
CA LYS A 114 3.98 11.32 -9.82
C LYS A 114 4.48 9.99 -9.26
N PHE A 115 4.52 9.81 -7.95
CA PHE A 115 5.08 8.61 -7.31
C PHE A 115 4.04 7.52 -7.01
N ARG A 116 2.76 7.81 -7.16
CA ARG A 116 1.67 6.89 -6.79
C ARG A 116 1.55 5.66 -7.70
N PRO A 117 1.81 5.72 -9.02
CA PRO A 117 1.87 4.52 -9.86
C PRO A 117 2.90 3.51 -9.38
N ASP A 118 4.11 3.96 -9.03
CA ASP A 118 5.18 3.09 -8.53
C ASP A 118 4.79 2.44 -7.19
N LEU A 119 4.11 3.19 -6.32
CA LEU A 119 3.58 2.66 -5.06
C LEU A 119 2.55 1.56 -5.31
N ILE A 120 1.62 1.73 -6.26
CA ILE A 120 0.63 0.70 -6.61
C ILE A 120 1.34 -0.58 -7.08
N ILE A 121 2.29 -0.45 -8.01
CA ILE A 121 3.06 -1.60 -8.53
C ILE A 121 3.77 -2.33 -7.39
N LYS A 122 4.37 -1.58 -6.44
CA LYS A 122 5.00 -2.18 -5.27
C LYS A 122 3.99 -2.95 -4.41
N ARG A 123 2.84 -2.36 -4.09
CA ARG A 123 1.81 -3.01 -3.25
C ARG A 123 1.19 -4.24 -3.91
N GLN A 124 1.02 -4.22 -5.23
CA GLN A 124 0.60 -5.38 -5.98
C GLN A 124 1.60 -6.54 -5.84
N LYS A 125 2.90 -6.27 -6.01
CA LYS A 125 3.95 -7.28 -5.82
C LYS A 125 4.03 -7.82 -4.39
N ASP A 126 3.86 -6.93 -3.39
CA ASP A 126 3.80 -7.33 -1.98
C ASP A 126 2.64 -8.32 -1.76
N HIS A 127 1.46 -8.05 -2.36
CA HIS A 127 0.29 -8.91 -2.24
C HIS A 127 0.47 -10.26 -2.95
N GLU A 128 1.00 -10.25 -4.17
CA GLU A 128 1.32 -11.48 -4.92
C GLU A 128 2.30 -12.38 -4.14
N THR A 129 3.30 -11.78 -3.50
CA THR A 129 4.27 -12.49 -2.66
C THR A 129 3.61 -13.07 -1.40
N ALA A 130 2.75 -12.30 -0.74
CA ALA A 130 2.02 -12.77 0.44
C ALA A 130 1.09 -13.95 0.11
N MET A 131 0.39 -13.87 -1.03
CA MET A 131 -0.47 -14.95 -1.52
C MET A 131 0.33 -16.23 -1.83
N TYR A 132 1.45 -16.10 -2.54
CA TYR A 132 2.34 -17.24 -2.80
C TYR A 132 2.81 -17.91 -1.49
N ASN A 133 3.25 -17.08 -0.53
CA ASN A 133 3.71 -17.53 0.78
C ASN A 133 2.63 -18.26 1.59
N ARG A 134 1.36 -17.83 1.50
CA ARG A 134 0.24 -18.56 2.11
C ARG A 134 0.06 -19.93 1.46
N ILE A 135 0.02 -19.99 0.13
CA ILE A 135 -0.19 -21.24 -0.62
C ILE A 135 0.89 -22.28 -0.29
N GLU A 136 2.16 -21.88 -0.22
CA GLU A 136 3.25 -22.79 0.13
C GLU A 136 3.14 -23.31 1.57
N ALA A 137 2.68 -22.47 2.50
CA ALA A 137 2.43 -22.91 3.88
C ALA A 137 1.25 -23.89 3.98
N GLU A 138 0.18 -23.66 3.22
CA GLU A 138 -0.96 -24.58 3.17
C GLU A 138 -0.58 -25.95 2.63
N LYS A 139 0.22 -25.99 1.55
CA LYS A 139 0.78 -27.25 1.03
C LYS A 139 1.65 -27.96 2.07
N THR A 140 2.44 -27.20 2.82
CA THR A 140 3.31 -27.74 3.87
C THR A 140 2.48 -28.36 5.00
N LEU A 141 1.43 -27.65 5.44
CA LEU A 141 0.50 -28.16 6.45
C LEU A 141 -0.20 -29.44 5.99
N GLU A 142 -0.72 -29.47 4.76
CA GLU A 142 -1.38 -30.65 4.18
C GLU A 142 -0.43 -31.86 4.13
N ASN A 143 0.84 -31.65 3.77
CA ASN A 143 1.85 -32.70 3.76
C ASN A 143 2.16 -33.24 5.17
N LEU A 144 2.21 -32.35 6.19
CA LEU A 144 2.43 -32.73 7.59
C LEU A 144 1.24 -33.53 8.15
N GLU A 145 0.01 -33.14 7.83
CA GLU A 145 -1.21 -33.87 8.22
C GLU A 145 -1.23 -35.30 7.64
N LYS A 146 -0.82 -35.44 6.36
CA LYS A 146 -0.70 -36.76 5.69
C LYS A 146 0.40 -37.63 6.29
N THR A 147 1.51 -37.05 6.74
CA THR A 147 2.61 -37.80 7.34
C THR A 147 2.35 -38.20 8.79
N ASN A 148 1.57 -37.43 9.55
CA ASN A 148 1.18 -37.77 10.92
C ASN A 148 0.00 -38.75 11.01
N SER A 149 -0.71 -38.99 9.90
CA SER A 149 -1.86 -39.92 9.82
C SER A 149 -1.50 -41.36 9.41
N ASN A 150 -0.21 -41.64 9.14
CA ASN A 150 0.35 -42.97 8.80
C ASN A 150 1.31 -43.47 9.88
#